data_AF-A0A3A8KUX2-F1
#
_entry.id   AF-A0A3A8KUX2-F1
#
_cell.length_a   1.000
_cell.length_b   1.000
_cell.length_c   1.000
_cell.angle_alpha   90.00
_cell.angle_beta   90.00
_cell.angle_gamma   90.00
#
_symmetry.space_group_name_H-M   'P 1'
#
loop_
_entity.id
_entity.type
_entity.pdbx_description
1 polymer ?
#
loop_
_entity_poly.entity_id
_entity_poly.type
_entity_poly.pdbx_seq_one_letter_code
_entity_poly.pdbx_strand_id
1 'polypeptide(L)'
;MRSFRSLVVLSVLSMALPVLAEEAPPTSKPTGEAPKPTCEHGVHKALCTRCNPKLSAVYKSKGDWCAEHERAESQCVLCNPKLAEKGVK
;
A
#
# COMPACT_ATOMS: atom_id res chain seq x y z
N MET A 1 10.70 -30.06 -51.81
CA MET A 1 11.59 -31.24 -51.73
C MET A 1 12.90 -30.80 -51.08
N ARG A 2 13.28 -31.44 -49.96
CA ARG A 2 14.65 -31.85 -49.56
C ARG A 2 15.77 -30.85 -49.91
N SER A 3 16.52 -30.27 -48.97
CA SER A 3 17.48 -31.06 -48.20
C SER A 3 18.17 -30.19 -47.14
N PHE A 4 17.76 -30.39 -45.88
CA PHE A 4 18.57 -30.15 -44.69
C PHE A 4 19.80 -31.06 -44.73
N ARG A 5 21.02 -30.51 -44.82
CA ARG A 5 22.28 -31.22 -44.50
C ARG A 5 23.39 -30.25 -44.09
N SER A 6 23.47 -29.97 -42.79
CA SER A 6 24.71 -29.72 -42.02
C SER A 6 24.28 -29.76 -40.55
N LEU A 7 24.28 -30.91 -39.87
CA LEU A 7 25.38 -31.50 -39.09
C LEU A 7 25.99 -30.53 -38.05
N VAL A 8 26.12 -31.06 -36.81
CA VAL A 8 26.66 -30.51 -35.55
C VAL A 8 25.51 -30.15 -34.58
N VAL A 9 24.88 -31.12 -33.90
CA VAL A 9 25.35 -31.94 -32.75
C VAL A 9 25.69 -31.09 -31.52
N LEU A 10 25.06 -31.47 -30.39
CA LEU A 10 25.26 -31.07 -28.99
C LEU A 10 24.65 -29.73 -28.52
N SER A 11 23.53 -29.79 -27.80
CA SER A 11 23.61 -29.76 -26.33
C SER A 11 22.25 -29.93 -25.65
N VAL A 12 22.13 -31.06 -24.97
CA VAL A 12 21.39 -31.31 -23.72
C VAL A 12 19.90 -30.98 -23.64
N LEU A 13 19.13 -31.99 -24.00
CA LEU A 13 17.88 -32.37 -23.35
C LEU A 13 18.10 -32.49 -21.82
N SER A 14 17.52 -31.59 -21.02
CA SER A 14 17.34 -31.83 -19.58
C SER A 14 16.12 -31.07 -19.05
N MET A 15 15.14 -31.90 -18.68
CA MET A 15 14.18 -31.71 -17.59
C MET A 15 12.98 -30.79 -17.83
N ALA A 16 11.96 -31.40 -18.45
CA ALA A 16 10.59 -31.20 -18.01
C ALA A 16 10.44 -31.67 -16.55
N LEU A 17 9.79 -30.86 -15.71
CA LEU A 17 8.70 -31.29 -14.81
C LEU A 17 7.94 -30.04 -14.28
N PRO A 18 6.61 -30.17 -14.09
CA PRO A 18 5.67 -29.07 -13.88
C PRO A 18 5.46 -28.75 -12.40
N VAL A 19 5.25 -27.48 -12.09
CA VAL A 19 4.60 -26.99 -10.85
C VAL A 19 3.63 -25.91 -11.34
N LEU A 20 2.37 -26.29 -11.61
CA LEU A 20 1.24 -26.28 -10.67
C LEU A 20 1.15 -24.99 -9.86
N ALA A 21 0.03 -24.32 -10.05
CA ALA A 21 -0.45 -23.15 -9.35
C ALA A 21 -0.13 -23.14 -7.85
N GLU A 22 0.21 -21.96 -7.35
CA GLU A 22 -0.52 -21.25 -6.29
C GLU A 22 0.41 -20.14 -5.78
N GLU A 23 0.29 -18.91 -6.30
CA GLU A 23 0.67 -17.75 -5.49
C GLU A 23 -0.60 -17.05 -5.03
N ALA A 24 -0.75 -17.11 -3.72
CA ALA A 24 -1.88 -16.79 -2.88
C ALA A 24 -2.44 -15.36 -3.05
N PRO A 25 -3.68 -15.10 -2.59
CA PRO A 25 -4.24 -13.75 -2.53
C PRO A 25 -3.32 -12.82 -1.70
N PRO A 26 -3.22 -11.52 -2.03
CA PRO A 26 -2.55 -10.55 -1.18
C PRO A 26 -3.33 -10.46 0.13
N THR A 27 -2.90 -11.26 1.10
CA THR A 27 -3.44 -11.27 2.45
C THR A 27 -2.90 -10.02 3.13
N SER A 28 -3.54 -8.88 2.87
CA SER A 28 -3.39 -7.69 3.73
C SER A 28 -4.05 -8.01 5.06
N LYS A 29 -3.34 -8.72 5.93
CA LYS A 29 -3.71 -8.82 7.34
C LYS A 29 -3.55 -7.43 7.95
N PRO A 30 -4.58 -6.79 8.52
CA PRO A 30 -4.36 -5.70 9.46
C PRO A 30 -3.79 -6.37 10.72
N THR A 31 -2.46 -6.47 10.78
CA THR A 31 -1.75 -6.90 11.99
C THR A 31 -2.15 -5.95 13.12
N GLY A 32 -2.69 -6.55 14.18
CA GLY A 32 -3.16 -5.88 15.39
C GLY A 32 -2.21 -4.80 15.88
N GLU A 33 -2.82 -3.65 16.15
CA GLU A 33 -2.17 -2.39 16.48
C GLU A 33 -1.58 -2.49 17.90
N ALA A 34 -0.25 -2.64 18.01
CA ALA A 34 0.46 -2.18 19.19
C ALA A 34 0.11 -0.69 19.44
N PRO A 35 0.07 -0.18 20.68
CA PRO A 35 -0.35 1.19 20.97
C PRO A 35 0.59 2.17 20.25
N LYS A 36 0.19 2.62 19.06
CA LYS A 36 0.98 3.54 18.24
C LYS A 36 0.96 4.89 18.93
N PRO A 37 2.13 5.53 19.12
CA PRO A 37 2.19 6.84 19.76
C PRO A 37 1.31 7.84 18.99
N THR A 38 0.33 8.40 19.69
CA THR A 38 -0.44 9.56 19.27
C THR A 38 0.45 10.79 19.33
N CYS A 39 0.39 11.64 18.30
CA CYS A 39 1.06 12.94 18.35
C CYS A 39 0.19 13.96 19.08
N GLU A 40 0.69 15.19 19.25
CA GLU A 40 0.00 16.28 19.93
C GLU A 40 -1.34 16.67 19.27
N HIS A 41 -1.53 16.31 17.99
CA HIS A 41 -2.76 16.49 17.23
C HIS A 41 -3.83 15.41 17.48
N GLY A 42 -3.57 14.45 18.38
CA GLY A 42 -4.52 13.38 18.71
C GLY A 42 -4.70 12.31 17.62
N VAL A 43 -3.81 12.28 16.63
CA VAL A 43 -3.76 11.26 15.57
C VAL A 43 -2.49 10.43 15.77
N HIS A 44 -2.50 9.16 15.36
CA HIS A 44 -1.26 8.38 15.32
C HIS A 44 -0.19 9.12 14.52
N LYS A 45 1.00 9.28 15.10
CA LYS A 45 2.06 10.11 14.51
C LYS A 45 2.36 9.72 13.06
N ALA A 46 2.39 8.42 12.76
CA ALA A 46 2.64 7.88 11.43
C ALA A 46 1.52 8.13 10.40
N LEU A 47 0.33 8.55 10.83
CA LEU A 47 -0.83 8.83 9.98
C LEU A 47 -1.21 10.30 9.96
N CYS A 48 -0.67 11.12 10.86
CA CYS A 48 -1.00 12.54 10.94
C CYS A 48 -0.44 13.31 9.74
N THR A 49 -1.28 13.91 8.91
CA THR A 49 -0.83 14.70 7.74
C THR A 49 -0.08 15.97 8.15
N ARG A 50 -0.33 16.49 9.35
CA ARG A 50 0.41 17.63 9.92
C ARG A 50 1.84 17.25 10.31
N CYS A 51 2.05 16.03 10.81
CA CYS A 51 3.39 15.54 11.16
C CYS A 51 4.12 14.94 9.95
N ASN A 52 3.39 14.37 9.01
CA ASN A 52 3.92 13.68 7.83
C ASN A 52 3.23 14.19 6.55
N PRO A 53 3.66 15.35 6.01
CA PRO A 53 3.02 15.96 4.84
C PRO A 53 3.11 15.10 3.57
N LYS A 54 4.06 14.16 3.51
CA LYS A 54 4.17 13.16 2.43
C LYS A 54 2.92 12.28 2.29
N LEU A 55 2.14 12.14 3.36
CA LEU A 55 0.91 11.36 3.33
C LEU A 55 -0.22 12.07 2.56
N SER A 56 -0.11 13.38 2.31
CA SER A 56 -1.14 14.12 1.56
C SER A 56 -1.46 13.48 0.22
N ALA A 57 -0.45 13.05 -0.55
CA ALA A 57 -0.65 12.34 -1.81
C ALA A 57 -1.39 11.01 -1.63
N VAL A 58 -1.10 10.28 -0.55
CA VAL A 58 -1.77 9.01 -0.22
C VAL A 58 -3.24 9.26 0.13
N TYR A 59 -3.53 10.25 0.97
CA TYR A 59 -4.89 10.62 1.37
C TYR A 59 -5.72 11.17 0.20
N LYS A 60 -5.11 12.01 -0.66
CA LYS A 60 -5.72 12.46 -1.93
C LYS A 60 -6.06 11.31 -2.85
N SER A 61 -5.14 10.37 -3.04
CA SER A 61 -5.36 9.19 -3.89
C SER A 61 -6.46 8.28 -3.34
N LYS A 62 -6.71 8.31 -2.03
CA LYS A 62 -7.78 7.58 -1.36
C LYS A 62 -9.11 8.33 -1.29
N GLY A 63 -9.17 9.59 -1.74
CA GLY A 63 -10.34 10.44 -1.61
C GLY A 63 -10.63 10.92 -0.18
N ASP A 64 -9.69 10.73 0.75
CA ASP A 64 -9.81 11.15 2.16
C ASP A 64 -9.04 12.46 2.37
N TRP A 65 -9.31 13.47 1.54
CA TRP A 65 -8.59 14.74 1.56
C TRP A 65 -9.53 15.94 1.59
N CYS A 66 -9.39 16.75 2.63
CA CYS A 66 -10.03 18.05 2.73
C CYS A 66 -9.17 19.09 1.99
N ALA A 67 -9.66 19.59 0.86
CA ALA A 67 -8.93 20.58 0.05
C ALA A 67 -8.85 21.96 0.73
N GLU A 68 -9.91 22.38 1.42
CA GLU A 68 -9.97 23.71 2.05
C GLU A 68 -9.02 23.86 3.24
N HIS A 69 -8.75 22.76 3.95
CA HIS A 69 -7.95 22.76 5.17
C HIS A 69 -6.66 21.95 5.06
N GLU A 70 -6.31 21.55 3.83
CA GLU A 70 -5.07 20.85 3.46
C GLU A 70 -4.66 19.70 4.41
N ARG A 71 -5.64 18.88 4.80
CA ARG A 71 -5.42 17.73 5.70
C ARG A 71 -6.28 16.55 5.29
N ALA A 72 -5.96 15.36 5.82
CA ALA A 72 -6.83 14.21 5.64
C ALA A 72 -8.24 14.52 6.15
N GLU A 73 -9.27 14.17 5.40
CA GLU A 73 -10.67 14.47 5.74
C GLU A 73 -11.04 13.81 7.08
N SER A 74 -10.61 12.56 7.28
CA SER A 74 -10.65 11.80 8.53
C SER A 74 -9.94 12.45 9.72
N GLN A 75 -9.15 13.48 9.49
CA GLN A 75 -8.47 14.24 10.53
C GLN A 75 -9.01 15.67 10.62
N CYS A 76 -9.83 16.14 9.69
CA CYS A 76 -10.25 17.53 9.60
C CYS A 76 -11.32 17.88 10.63
N VAL A 77 -10.92 18.44 11.77
CA VAL A 77 -11.85 18.91 12.83
C VAL A 77 -12.74 20.07 12.38
N LEU A 78 -12.33 20.82 11.35
CA LEU A 78 -13.10 21.94 10.80
C LEU A 78 -14.30 21.44 9.98
N CYS A 79 -14.13 20.35 9.23
CA CYS A 79 -15.23 19.71 8.50
C CYS A 79 -15.99 18.68 9.37
N ASN A 80 -15.28 18.03 10.30
CA ASN A 80 -15.80 16.96 11.15
C ASN A 80 -15.57 17.30 12.64
N PRO A 81 -16.38 18.17 13.25
CA PRO A 81 -16.17 18.63 14.63
C PRO A 81 -16.20 17.50 15.68
N LYS A 82 -16.90 16.39 15.38
CA LYS A 82 -16.94 15.18 16.23
C LYS A 82 -15.56 14.53 16.46
N LEU A 83 -14.58 14.83 15.60
CA LEU A 83 -13.21 14.36 15.80
C LEU A 83 -12.54 15.00 17.01
N ALA A 84 -12.92 16.23 17.38
CA ALA A 84 -12.41 16.91 18.56
C ALA A 84 -12.82 16.18 19.86
N GLU A 85 -14.03 15.62 19.89
CA GLU A 85 -14.51 14.78 21.01
C GLU A 85 -13.67 13.51 21.18
N LYS A 86 -13.05 13.03 20.09
CA LYS A 86 -12.10 11.90 20.07
C LYS A 86 -10.66 12.33 20.36
N GLY A 87 -10.43 13.61 20.67
CA GLY A 87 -9.13 14.16 21.01
C GLY A 87 -8.28 14.63 19.82
N VAL A 88 -8.83 14.62 18.59
CA VAL A 88 -8.13 15.14 17.40
C VAL A 88 -8.13 16.67 17.39
N LYS A 89 -7.02 17.30 17.01
CA LYS A 89 -6.80 18.75 17.09
C LYS A 89 -6.17 19.34 15.82
#